data_AF-A0A3D0WVK1-F1
#
_entry.id   AF-A0A3D0WVK1-F1
#
_cell.length_a   1.000
_cell.length_b   1.000
_cell.length_c   1.000
_cell.angle_alpha   90.00
_cell.angle_beta   90.00
_cell.angle_gamma   90.00
#
_symmetry.space_group_name_H-M   'P 1'
#
loop_
_entity.id
_entity.type
_entity.pdbx_description
1 polymer ?
#
loop_
_entity_poly.entity_id
_entity_poly.type
_entity_poly.pdbx_seq_one_letter_code
_entity_poly.pdbx_strand_id
1 'polypeptide(L)'
;GVQFGIMLFFFASLLEAVIVFIHITWVDQAFVGKLYENMIETVRMMNLSESMVNSLEDQPLPTTVNYIFSNVILADVFIGMILSLFVVPFARRYTPANRK
;
A
#
# COMPACT_ATOMS: atom_id res chain seq x y z
N GLY A 1 14.29 10.18 -12.69
CA GLY A 1 13.36 11.34 -12.58
C GLY A 1 12.11 10.92 -11.83
N VAL A 2 11.21 11.86 -11.50
CA VAL A 2 10.00 11.57 -10.70
C VAL A 2 9.13 10.49 -11.38
N GLN A 3 8.87 10.63 -12.67
CA GLN A 3 8.13 9.66 -13.49
C GLN A 3 8.75 8.25 -13.48
N PHE A 4 10.08 8.15 -13.45
CA PHE A 4 10.76 6.84 -13.38
C PHE A 4 10.52 6.17 -12.02
N GLY A 5 10.56 6.93 -10.92
CA GLY A 5 10.24 6.39 -9.59
C GLY A 5 8.81 5.86 -9.54
N ILE A 6 7.85 6.65 -10.01
CA ILE A 6 6.44 6.26 -10.05
C ILE A 6 6.25 4.98 -10.89
N MET A 7 6.85 4.91 -12.08
CA MET A 7 6.78 3.71 -12.93
C MET A 7 7.42 2.49 -12.27
N LEU A 8 8.55 2.66 -11.57
CA LEU A 8 9.21 1.56 -10.88
C LEU A 8 8.33 0.96 -9.80
N PHE A 9 7.70 1.79 -8.98
CA PHE A 9 6.76 1.34 -7.95
C PHE A 9 5.49 0.71 -8.55
N PHE A 10 4.99 1.26 -9.66
CA PHE A 10 3.88 0.63 -10.39
C PHE A 10 4.22 -0.77 -10.89
N PHE A 11 5.40 -0.99 -11.48
CA PHE A 11 5.79 -2.33 -11.93
C PHE A 11 6.06 -3.29 -10.77
N ALA A 12 6.64 -2.80 -9.68
CA ALA A 12 6.81 -3.59 -8.46
C ALA A 12 5.46 -4.05 -7.91
N SER A 13 4.47 -3.15 -7.88
CA SER A 13 3.14 -3.45 -7.37
C SER A 13 2.37 -4.44 -8.24
N LEU A 14 2.64 -4.50 -9.55
CA LEU A 14 2.07 -5.53 -10.42
C LEU A 14 2.60 -6.93 -10.09
N LEU A 15 3.90 -7.04 -9.79
CA LEU A 15 4.49 -8.31 -9.36
C LEU A 15 3.96 -8.71 -7.98
N GLU A 16 3.88 -7.76 -7.05
CA GLU A 16 3.31 -7.99 -5.73
C GLU A 16 1.84 -8.42 -5.81
N ALA A 17 1.04 -7.75 -6.65
CA ALA A 17 -0.36 -8.09 -6.89
C ALA A 17 -0.55 -9.56 -7.30
N VAL A 18 0.34 -10.10 -8.15
CA VAL A 18 0.29 -11.52 -8.54
C VAL A 18 0.60 -12.43 -7.35
N ILE A 19 1.61 -12.10 -6.55
CA ILE A 19 2.00 -12.88 -5.37
C ILE A 19 0.86 -12.88 -4.34
N VAL A 20 0.30 -11.70 -4.05
CA VAL A 20 -0.82 -11.52 -3.11
C VAL A 20 -2.08 -12.22 -3.62
N PHE A 21 -2.36 -12.18 -4.92
CA PHE A 21 -3.46 -12.94 -5.50
C PHE A 21 -3.32 -14.44 -5.26
N ILE A 22 -2.14 -14.99 -5.55
CA ILE A 22 -1.85 -16.41 -5.30
C ILE A 22 -2.00 -16.72 -3.80
N HIS A 23 -1.49 -15.86 -2.92
CA HIS A 23 -1.59 -16.04 -1.48
C HIS A 23 -3.05 -16.11 -1.02
N ILE A 24 -3.89 -15.16 -1.42
CA ILE A 24 -5.30 -15.12 -1.01
C ILE A 24 -6.07 -16.29 -1.62
N THR A 25 -5.83 -16.64 -2.89
CA THR A 25 -6.61 -17.71 -3.54
C THR A 25 -6.19 -19.11 -3.10
N TRP A 26 -4.89 -19.36 -2.88
CA TRP A 26 -4.36 -20.72 -2.68
C TRP A 26 -3.79 -20.99 -1.28
N VAL A 27 -3.36 -19.98 -0.53
CA VAL A 27 -2.70 -20.16 0.77
C VAL A 27 -3.65 -19.87 1.92
N ASP A 28 -4.24 -18.67 1.96
CA ASP A 28 -5.22 -18.29 3.00
C ASP A 28 -6.34 -17.42 2.41
N GLN A 29 -7.49 -18.05 2.15
CA GLN A 29 -8.68 -17.40 1.61
C GLN A 29 -9.34 -16.43 2.60
N ALA A 30 -9.08 -16.59 3.90
CA ALA A 30 -9.59 -15.70 4.94
C ALA A 30 -8.61 -14.58 5.30
N PHE A 31 -7.45 -14.50 4.63
CA PHE A 31 -6.38 -13.53 4.92
C PHE A 31 -6.91 -12.09 5.04
N VAL A 32 -7.70 -11.65 4.06
CA VAL A 32 -8.23 -10.27 4.04
C VAL A 32 -9.18 -10.03 5.21
N GLY A 33 -10.06 -10.99 5.54
CA GLY A 33 -10.97 -10.87 6.69
C GLY A 33 -10.20 -10.75 8.01
N LYS A 34 -9.25 -11.66 8.25
CA LYS A 34 -8.39 -11.65 9.44
C LYS A 34 -7.58 -10.35 9.56
N LEU A 35 -7.10 -9.81 8.44
CA LEU A 35 -6.36 -8.55 8.42
C LEU A 35 -7.22 -7.39 8.94
N TYR A 36 -8.48 -7.32 8.51
CA TYR A 36 -9.42 -6.28 8.94
C TYR A 36 -9.89 -6.46 10.38
N GLU A 37 -10.13 -7.71 10.81
CA GLU A 37 -10.44 -8.01 12.23
C GLU A 37 -9.30 -7.57 13.15
N ASN A 38 -8.06 -7.91 12.81
CA ASN A 38 -6.88 -7.50 13.57
C ASN A 38 -6.70 -5.97 13.59
N MET A 39 -7.06 -5.29 12.50
CA MET A 39 -7.03 -3.82 12.44
C MET A 39 -8.03 -3.22 13.42
N ILE A 40 -9.28 -3.72 13.44
CA ILE A 40 -10.32 -3.26 14.36
C ILE A 40 -9.90 -3.51 15.81
N GLU A 41 -9.35 -4.68 16.10
CA GLU A 41 -8.81 -5.00 17.43
C GLU A 41 -7.69 -4.04 17.83
N THR A 42 -6.76 -3.74 16.92
CA THR A 42 -5.68 -2.77 17.16
C THR A 42 -6.24 -1.38 17.46
N VAL A 43 -7.22 -0.90 16.70
CA VAL A 43 -7.89 0.39 16.91
C VAL A 43 -8.56 0.43 18.30
N ARG A 44 -9.21 -0.67 18.70
CA ARG A 44 -9.85 -0.80 20.01
C ARG A 44 -8.81 -0.73 21.14
N MET A 45 -7.66 -1.37 20.97
CA MET A 45 -6.54 -1.31 21.93
C MET A 45 -5.93 0.09 22.06
N MET A 46 -6.05 0.94 21.03
CA MET A 46 -5.56 2.32 21.05
C MET A 46 -6.47 3.29 21.84
N ASN A 47 -7.52 2.79 22.52
CA ASN A 47 -8.52 3.59 23.25
C ASN A 47 -9.16 4.69 22.37
N LEU A 48 -9.38 4.40 21.09
CA LEU A 48 -10.13 5.28 20.20
C LEU A 48 -11.62 5.24 20.54
N SER A 49 -12.37 6.29 20.15
CA SER A 49 -13.78 6.38 20.52
C SER A 49 -14.60 5.22 19.93
N GLU A 50 -15.55 4.69 20.71
CA GLU A 50 -16.47 3.63 20.28
C GLU A 50 -17.17 3.96 18.95
N SER A 51 -17.47 5.24 18.72
CA SER A 51 -18.04 5.71 17.45
C SER A 51 -17.14 5.42 16.25
N MET A 52 -15.82 5.48 16.42
CA MET A 52 -14.84 5.23 15.36
C MET A 52 -14.63 3.74 15.14
N VAL A 53 -14.65 2.93 16.21
CA VAL A 53 -14.61 1.46 16.13
C VAL A 53 -15.84 0.93 15.40
N ASN A 54 -17.05 1.37 15.78
CA ASN A 54 -18.30 0.97 15.14
C ASN A 54 -18.32 1.36 13.65
N SER A 55 -17.80 2.55 13.31
CA SER A 55 -17.71 2.99 11.91
C SER A 55 -16.76 2.14 11.06
N LEU A 56 -15.79 1.47 11.67
CA LEU A 56 -14.86 0.56 11.00
C LEU A 56 -15.42 -0.86 10.91
N GLU A 57 -16.13 -1.32 11.94
CA GLU A 57 -16.84 -2.60 11.94
C GLU A 57 -17.98 -2.64 10.90
N ASP A 58 -18.67 -1.53 10.69
CA ASP A 58 -19.75 -1.42 9.70
C ASP A 58 -19.24 -1.38 8.24
N GLN A 59 -17.93 -1.31 8.01
CA GLN A 59 -17.39 -1.30 6.64
C GLN A 59 -17.44 -2.70 6.03
N PRO A 60 -17.95 -2.84 4.79
CA PRO A 60 -17.93 -4.13 4.12
C PRO A 60 -16.48 -4.56 3.86
N LEU A 61 -16.19 -5.83 4.15
CA LEU A 61 -14.88 -6.41 3.83
C LEU A 61 -14.61 -6.26 2.32
N PRO A 62 -13.42 -5.78 1.94
CA PRO A 62 -13.10 -5.64 0.53
C PRO A 62 -12.99 -7.01 -0.13
N THR A 63 -13.43 -7.09 -1.38
CA THR A 63 -13.16 -8.27 -2.22
C THR A 63 -11.66 -8.38 -2.50
N THR A 64 -11.17 -9.58 -2.81
CA THR A 64 -9.76 -9.84 -3.15
C THR A 64 -9.23 -8.89 -4.24
N VAL A 65 -10.03 -8.65 -5.28
CA VAL A 65 -9.66 -7.75 -6.37
C VAL A 65 -9.57 -6.30 -5.89
N ASN A 66 -10.53 -5.86 -5.07
CA ASN A 66 -10.51 -4.51 -4.52
C ASN A 66 -9.32 -4.29 -3.56
N TYR A 67 -9.00 -5.29 -2.74
CA TYR A 67 -7.83 -5.27 -1.85
C TYR A 67 -6.53 -5.14 -2.65
N ILE A 68 -6.33 -5.98 -3.68
CA ILE A 68 -5.13 -5.92 -4.51
C ILE A 68 -5.02 -4.58 -5.24
N PHE A 69 -6.13 -4.09 -5.82
CA PHE A 69 -6.09 -2.82 -6.53
C PHE A 69 -5.81 -1.65 -5.60
N SER A 70 -6.57 -1.54 -4.51
CA SER A 70 -6.52 -0.36 -3.64
C SER A 70 -5.34 -0.39 -2.66
N ASN A 71 -5.09 -1.54 -2.03
CA ASN A 71 -4.13 -1.63 -0.92
C ASN A 71 -2.75 -2.11 -1.35
N VAL A 72 -2.61 -2.75 -2.52
CA VAL A 72 -1.30 -3.13 -3.07
C VAL A 72 -0.92 -2.13 -4.16
N ILE A 73 -1.64 -2.12 -5.29
CA ILE A 73 -1.25 -1.33 -6.47
C ILE A 73 -1.28 0.18 -6.19
N LEU A 74 -2.41 0.72 -5.77
CA LEU A 74 -2.52 2.17 -5.54
C LEU A 74 -1.66 2.64 -4.37
N ALA A 75 -1.55 1.83 -3.30
CA ALA A 75 -0.70 2.16 -2.16
C ALA A 75 0.78 2.25 -2.55
N ASP A 76 1.29 1.28 -3.31
CA ASP A 76 2.68 1.28 -3.78
C ASP A 76 2.96 2.44 -4.74
N VAL A 77 2.05 2.70 -5.67
CA VAL A 77 2.17 3.85 -6.58
C VAL A 77 2.17 5.15 -5.78
N PHE A 78 1.32 5.27 -4.76
CA PHE A 78 1.28 6.43 -3.88
C PHE A 78 2.57 6.60 -3.09
N ILE A 79 3.11 5.54 -2.52
CA ILE A 79 4.42 5.53 -1.85
C ILE A 79 5.51 5.92 -2.85
N GLY A 80 5.49 5.37 -4.07
CA GLY A 80 6.41 5.71 -5.13
C GLY A 80 6.35 7.18 -5.52
N MET A 81 5.16 7.78 -5.56
CA MET A 81 4.98 9.22 -5.75
C MET A 81 5.65 10.01 -4.62
N ILE A 82 5.31 9.72 -3.36
CA ILE A 82 5.90 10.40 -2.19
C ILE A 82 7.42 10.27 -2.20
N LEU A 83 7.95 9.06 -2.32
CA LEU A 83 9.39 8.80 -2.32
C LEU A 83 10.07 9.50 -3.48
N SER A 84 9.48 9.48 -4.68
CA SER A 84 10.07 10.16 -5.84
C SER A 84 10.14 11.67 -5.66
N LEU A 85 9.22 12.29 -4.93
CA LEU A 85 9.27 13.71 -4.59
C LEU A 85 10.47 14.07 -3.70
N PHE A 86 10.90 13.18 -2.81
CA PHE A 86 12.04 13.43 -1.92
C PHE A 86 13.37 12.93 -2.49
N VAL A 87 13.38 11.73 -3.07
CA VAL A 87 14.59 11.07 -3.58
C VAL A 87 15.14 11.79 -4.81
N VAL A 88 14.29 12.27 -5.72
CA VAL A 88 14.74 12.95 -6.94
C VAL A 88 15.49 14.26 -6.70
N PRO A 89 14.97 15.23 -5.90
CA PRO A 89 15.73 16.44 -5.60
C PRO A 89 16.99 16.15 -4.78
N PHE A 90 16.93 15.17 -3.86
CA PHE A 90 18.11 14.76 -3.09
C PHE A 90 19.19 14.19 -4.01
N ALA A 91 18.85 13.22 -4.87
CA ALA A 91 19.78 12.62 -5.82
C ALA A 91 20.40 13.67 -6.76
N ARG A 92 19.61 14.64 -7.25
CA ARG A 92 20.13 15.74 -8.08
C ARG A 92 21.14 16.63 -7.37
N ARG A 93 21.08 16.75 -6.04
CA ARG A 93 22.04 17.54 -5.24
C ARG A 93 23.38 16.83 -5.06
N TYR A 94 23.40 15.50 -5.08
CA TYR A 94 24.62 14.69 -4.92
C TYR A 94 25.22 14.20 -6.23
N THR A 95 24.49 14.23 -7.35
CA THR A 95 25.09 14.03 -8.66
C THR A 95 26.04 15.19 -8.94
N PRO A 96 27.37 14.98 -8.99
CA PRO A 96 28.29 16.04 -9.35
C PRO A 96 27.91 16.50 -10.75
N ALA A 97 27.71 17.80 -10.93
CA ALA A 97 27.61 18.36 -12.26
C ALA A 97 28.92 18.03 -12.97
N ASN A 98 28.91 17.00 -13.83
CA ASN A 98 29.92 16.87 -14.88
C ASN A 98 29.74 18.10 -15.77
N ARG A 99 30.39 19.21 -15.36
CA ARG A 99 30.70 20.35 -16.22
C ARG A 99 31.57 19.79 -17.34
N LYS A 100 30.94 19.46 -18.46
CA LYS A 100 31.60 19.52 -19.76
C LYS A 100 31.56 20.98 -20.23
#